data_AF-A0A3M1QND9-F1
#
_entry.id   AF-A0A3M1QND9-F1
#
_cell.length_a   1.000
_cell.length_b   1.000
_cell.length_c   1.000
_cell.angle_alpha   90.00
_cell.angle_beta   90.00
_cell.angle_gamma   90.00
#
_symmetry.space_group_name_H-M   'P 1'
#
loop_
_entity.id
_entity.type
_entity.pdbx_description
1 polymer ?
#
loop_
_entity_poly.entity_id
_entity_poly.type
_entity_poly.pdbx_seq_one_letter_code
_entity_poly.pdbx_strand_id
1 'polypeptide(L)'
;LGETPAHVFGNMAEREFVVLGGRPEDVSAVADFYKHYYNAYVRFYFTDAITAEVCKYMENAFYAMKVTFVNEFYDIAKAHGVDFNVLREAWLADTRISRDHTFVYPDARGFSGKCLPKDCNAIVKSCEQRGYEPKFLKACLAVNEQFLALNADGKPTAIAAGDVIAGPRSIEQKDIVQPERTHAAPSR
;
A
#
# COMPACT_ATOMS: atom_id res chain seq x y z
N LEU A 1 0.62 0.07 11.98
CA LEU A 1 0.76 -1.40 11.87
C LEU A 1 1.03 -1.73 10.41
N GLY A 2 2.27 -2.06 10.05
CA GLY A 2 2.66 -2.31 8.65
C GLY A 2 2.79 -3.79 8.29
N GLU A 3 2.77 -4.69 9.28
CA GLU A 3 2.80 -6.13 9.05
C GLU A 3 1.75 -6.75 9.97
N THR A 4 0.70 -7.32 9.37
CA THR A 4 -0.21 -8.20 10.10
C THR A 4 0.55 -9.51 10.41
N PRO A 5 0.15 -10.28 11.44
CA PRO A 5 0.73 -11.61 11.67
C PRO A 5 0.63 -12.55 10.45
N ALA A 6 -0.33 -12.29 9.55
CA ALA A 6 -0.52 -12.97 8.28
C ALA A 6 0.14 -12.22 7.09
N HIS A 7 1.27 -11.54 7.32
CA HIS A 7 1.99 -10.88 6.24
C HIS A 7 2.43 -11.91 5.20
N VAL A 8 2.14 -11.64 3.92
CA VAL A 8 2.32 -12.57 2.79
C VAL A 8 3.77 -13.04 2.64
N PHE A 9 4.73 -12.30 3.18
CA PHE A 9 6.15 -12.65 3.20
C PHE A 9 6.73 -12.87 4.60
N GLY A 10 5.90 -13.08 5.62
CA GLY A 10 6.34 -13.42 6.97
C GLY A 10 7.03 -14.79 7.02
N ASN A 11 6.59 -15.74 6.18
CA ASN A 11 7.27 -17.00 5.95
C ASN A 11 8.27 -16.84 4.79
N MET A 12 9.57 -16.98 5.08
CA MET A 12 10.58 -16.95 4.03
C MET A 12 10.36 -18.06 2.99
N ALA A 13 9.89 -19.24 3.37
CA ALA A 13 9.69 -20.34 2.43
C ALA A 13 8.61 -20.06 1.35
N GLU A 14 7.74 -19.08 1.60
CA GLU A 14 6.66 -18.66 0.69
C GLU A 14 7.05 -17.47 -0.21
N ARG A 15 8.32 -17.06 -0.18
CA ARG A 15 8.80 -15.95 -1.00
C ARG A 15 8.68 -16.29 -2.49
N GLU A 16 7.92 -15.48 -3.22
CA GLU A 16 7.70 -15.69 -4.66
C GLU A 16 8.76 -15.05 -5.55
N PHE A 17 9.49 -14.05 -5.05
CA PHE A 17 10.52 -13.37 -5.81
C PHE A 17 11.62 -12.75 -4.96
N VAL A 18 12.77 -12.56 -5.60
CA VAL A 18 13.96 -11.91 -5.05
C VAL A 18 14.52 -10.96 -6.11
N VAL A 19 14.84 -9.73 -5.72
CA VAL A 19 15.58 -8.76 -6.53
C VAL A 19 17.01 -8.71 -6.01
N LEU A 20 18.00 -8.92 -6.89
CA LEU A 20 19.41 -8.84 -6.56
C LEU A 20 20.07 -7.75 -7.40
N GLY A 21 20.65 -6.75 -6.73
CA GLY A 21 21.38 -5.65 -7.33
C GLY A 21 22.88 -5.77 -7.10
N GLY A 22 23.69 -5.73 -8.14
CA GLY A 22 25.15 -5.81 -8.00
C GLY A 22 25.87 -6.12 -9.30
N ARG A 23 27.13 -6.54 -9.19
CA ARG A 23 27.87 -7.04 -10.35
C ARG A 23 27.32 -8.41 -10.75
N PRO A 24 27.32 -8.77 -12.05
CA PRO A 24 26.77 -10.04 -12.54
C PRO A 24 27.32 -11.27 -11.79
N GLU A 25 28.62 -11.29 -11.47
CA GLU A 25 29.26 -12.38 -10.75
C GLU A 25 28.74 -12.54 -9.30
N ASP A 26 28.50 -11.41 -8.61
CA ASP A 26 28.04 -11.41 -7.22
C ASP A 26 26.59 -11.84 -7.13
N VAL A 27 25.72 -11.28 -7.99
CA VAL A 27 24.28 -11.59 -7.96
C VAL A 27 24.01 -13.03 -8.38
N SER A 28 24.82 -13.60 -9.29
CA SER A 28 24.70 -15.01 -9.66
C SER A 28 25.05 -15.93 -8.50
N ALA A 29 26.16 -15.67 -7.80
CA ALA A 29 26.56 -16.47 -6.64
C ALA A 29 25.52 -16.44 -5.51
N VAL A 30 24.93 -15.25 -5.25
CA VAL A 30 23.86 -15.10 -4.26
C VAL A 30 22.57 -15.81 -4.69
N ALA A 31 22.22 -15.74 -5.98
CA ALA A 31 21.05 -16.45 -6.50
C ALA A 31 21.21 -17.96 -6.35
N ASP A 32 22.39 -18.51 -6.66
CA ASP A 32 22.66 -19.93 -6.51
C ASP A 32 22.57 -20.38 -5.06
N PHE A 33 23.08 -19.59 -4.12
CA PHE A 33 22.86 -19.83 -2.69
C PHE A 33 21.36 -19.85 -2.35
N TYR A 34 20.59 -18.85 -2.77
CA TYR A 34 19.15 -18.77 -2.47
C TYR A 34 18.32 -19.89 -3.09
N LYS A 35 18.71 -20.43 -4.26
CA LYS A 35 18.05 -21.59 -4.88
C LYS A 35 18.09 -22.85 -4.02
N HIS A 36 19.04 -22.97 -3.08
CA HIS A 36 19.08 -24.11 -2.16
C HIS A 36 18.03 -24.04 -1.05
N TYR A 37 17.52 -22.84 -0.76
CA TYR A 37 16.55 -22.59 0.31
C TYR A 37 15.13 -22.34 -0.19
N TYR A 38 14.98 -21.81 -1.40
CA TYR A 38 13.69 -21.57 -2.02
C TYR A 38 13.28 -22.69 -2.97
N ASN A 39 11.98 -22.80 -3.24
CA ASN A 39 11.45 -23.74 -4.22
C ASN A 39 11.64 -23.23 -5.66
N ALA A 40 11.38 -24.09 -6.65
CA ALA A 40 11.56 -23.79 -8.07
C ALA A 40 10.66 -22.66 -8.62
N TYR A 41 9.68 -22.18 -7.85
CA TYR A 41 8.78 -21.10 -8.27
C TYR A 41 9.29 -19.70 -7.93
N VAL A 42 10.35 -19.57 -7.12
CA VAL A 42 10.91 -18.25 -6.81
C VAL A 42 11.50 -17.61 -8.07
N ARG A 43 11.11 -16.37 -8.35
CA ARG A 43 11.62 -15.59 -9.48
C ARG A 43 12.77 -14.71 -9.03
N PHE A 44 13.91 -14.81 -9.73
CA PHE A 44 15.04 -13.93 -9.50
C PHE A 44 15.07 -12.81 -10.55
N TYR A 45 15.17 -11.57 -10.08
CA TYR A 45 15.37 -10.38 -10.91
C TYR A 45 16.78 -9.84 -10.66
N PHE A 46 17.62 -9.84 -11.69
CA PHE A 46 18.99 -9.32 -11.63
C PHE A 46 19.04 -7.90 -12.18
N THR A 47 19.73 -7.01 -11.48
CA THR A 47 19.90 -5.62 -11.87
C THR A 47 21.18 -5.04 -11.25
N ASP A 48 21.49 -3.77 -11.50
CA ASP A 48 22.58 -3.08 -10.83
C ASP A 48 22.19 -2.66 -9.40
N ALA A 49 23.19 -2.33 -8.58
CA ALA A 49 22.96 -1.98 -7.17
C ALA A 49 22.03 -0.77 -7.00
N ILE A 50 22.22 0.28 -7.80
CA ILE A 50 21.44 1.52 -7.68
C ILE A 50 19.99 1.28 -8.07
N THR A 51 19.73 0.53 -9.14
CA THR A 51 18.38 0.18 -9.56
C THR A 51 17.65 -0.64 -8.49
N ALA A 52 18.31 -1.63 -7.87
CA ALA A 52 17.71 -2.40 -6.79
C ALA A 52 17.39 -1.54 -5.55
N GLU A 53 18.28 -0.63 -5.16
CA GLU A 53 18.07 0.29 -4.05
C GLU A 53 16.87 1.22 -4.30
N VAL A 54 16.84 1.87 -5.47
CA VAL A 54 15.73 2.78 -5.85
C VAL A 54 14.41 2.03 -5.97
N CYS A 55 14.42 0.80 -6.51
CA CYS A 55 13.25 -0.07 -6.52
C CYS A 55 12.70 -0.28 -5.11
N LYS A 56 13.56 -0.51 -4.11
CA LYS A 56 13.10 -0.71 -2.74
C LYS A 56 12.46 0.55 -2.13
N TYR A 57 13.03 1.72 -2.40
CA TYR A 57 12.42 2.99 -2.00
C TYR A 57 11.07 3.22 -2.69
N MET A 58 10.96 2.87 -3.98
CA MET A 58 9.74 3.01 -4.77
C MET A 58 8.61 2.12 -4.22
N GLU A 59 8.89 0.86 -3.87
CA GLU A 59 7.92 -0.03 -3.23
C GLU A 59 7.35 0.57 -1.94
N ASN A 60 8.23 0.99 -1.03
CA ASN A 60 7.82 1.51 0.26
C ASN A 60 7.09 2.86 0.12
N ALA A 61 7.50 3.71 -0.82
CA ALA A 61 6.80 4.95 -1.14
C ALA A 61 5.40 4.68 -1.72
N PHE A 62 5.24 3.66 -2.56
CA PHE A 62 3.94 3.26 -3.09
C PHE A 62 3.00 2.79 -1.98
N TYR A 63 3.46 1.95 -1.06
CA TYR A 63 2.65 1.51 0.08
C TYR A 63 2.31 2.64 1.04
N ALA A 64 3.26 3.53 1.33
CA ALA A 64 3.01 4.72 2.15
C ALA A 64 1.91 5.60 1.51
N MET A 65 2.04 5.88 0.21
CA MET A 65 1.03 6.59 -0.58
C MET A 65 -0.33 5.90 -0.50
N LYS A 66 -0.38 4.59 -0.72
CA LYS A 66 -1.63 3.83 -0.71
C LYS A 66 -2.31 3.90 0.64
N VAL A 67 -1.59 3.72 1.74
CA VAL A 67 -2.15 3.86 3.10
C VAL A 67 -2.71 5.27 3.31
N THR A 68 -1.94 6.32 2.96
CA THR A 68 -2.38 7.72 3.08
C THR A 68 -3.62 7.99 2.25
N PHE A 69 -3.63 7.58 0.98
CA PHE A 69 -4.77 7.72 0.06
C PHE A 69 -6.04 7.08 0.62
N VAL A 70 -5.95 5.84 1.08
CA VAL A 70 -7.10 5.10 1.63
C VAL A 70 -7.60 5.76 2.91
N ASN A 71 -6.70 6.22 3.79
CA ASN A 71 -7.07 6.96 5.00
C ASN A 71 -7.76 8.29 4.66
N GLU A 72 -7.31 9.00 3.63
CA GLU A 72 -7.95 10.25 3.21
C GLU A 72 -9.34 9.99 2.63
N PHE A 73 -9.51 8.95 1.81
CA PHE A 73 -10.82 8.54 1.29
C PHE A 73 -11.79 8.05 2.39
N TYR A 74 -11.29 7.55 3.52
CA TYR A 74 -12.11 7.25 4.67
C TYR A 74 -12.76 8.52 5.26
N ASP A 75 -12.00 9.61 5.40
CA ASP A 75 -12.56 10.87 5.89
C ASP A 75 -13.46 11.54 4.83
N ILE A 76 -13.12 11.43 3.55
CA ILE A 76 -13.98 11.88 2.44
C ILE A 76 -15.32 11.12 2.45
N ALA A 77 -15.30 9.79 2.57
CA ALA A 77 -16.52 8.99 2.64
C ALA A 77 -17.43 9.46 3.79
N LYS A 78 -16.83 9.73 4.97
CA LYS A 78 -17.54 10.29 6.12
C LYS A 78 -18.15 11.67 5.81
N ALA A 79 -17.41 12.57 5.17
CA ALA A 79 -17.90 13.89 4.78
C ALA A 79 -19.08 13.83 3.80
N HIS A 80 -19.15 12.77 2.99
CA HIS A 80 -20.25 12.52 2.04
C HIS A 80 -21.36 11.62 2.61
N GLY A 81 -21.29 11.20 3.87
CA GLY A 81 -22.30 10.31 4.47
C GLY A 81 -22.33 8.90 3.85
N VAL A 82 -21.22 8.44 3.27
CA VAL A 82 -21.07 7.14 2.62
C VAL A 82 -20.36 6.16 3.55
N ASP A 83 -20.82 4.90 3.61
CA ASP A 83 -20.09 3.83 4.30
C ASP A 83 -18.80 3.51 3.53
N PHE A 84 -17.66 3.78 4.18
CA PHE A 84 -16.34 3.53 3.61
C PHE A 84 -16.12 2.07 3.22
N ASN A 85 -16.66 1.09 3.96
CA ASN A 85 -16.47 -0.32 3.62
C ASN A 85 -17.23 -0.70 2.34
N VAL A 86 -18.43 -0.15 2.15
CA VAL A 86 -19.19 -0.31 0.90
C VAL A 86 -18.46 0.34 -0.26
N LEU A 87 -17.99 1.59 -0.07
CA LEU A 87 -17.16 2.30 -1.06
C LEU A 87 -15.91 1.51 -1.44
N ARG A 88 -15.21 0.97 -0.44
CA ARG A 88 -13.99 0.18 -0.61
C ARG A 88 -14.23 -1.07 -1.44
N GLU A 89 -15.29 -1.82 -1.19
CA GLU A 89 -15.57 -3.03 -1.98
C GLU A 89 -15.97 -2.67 -3.43
N ALA A 90 -16.73 -1.59 -3.64
CA ALA A 90 -17.06 -1.12 -4.99
C ALA A 90 -15.81 -0.66 -5.75
N TRP A 91 -14.91 0.07 -5.09
CA TRP A 91 -13.61 0.49 -5.65
C TRP A 91 -12.71 -0.70 -6.01
N LEU A 92 -12.66 -1.70 -5.13
CA LEU A 92 -11.87 -2.92 -5.32
C LEU A 92 -12.46 -3.92 -6.32
N ALA A 93 -13.64 -3.65 -6.87
CA ALA A 93 -14.17 -4.43 -7.98
C ALA A 93 -13.31 -4.26 -9.25
N ASP A 94 -12.56 -3.16 -9.37
CA ASP A 94 -11.55 -3.00 -10.42
C ASP A 94 -10.33 -3.88 -10.13
N THR A 95 -10.14 -4.92 -10.94
CA THR A 95 -9.09 -5.94 -10.76
C THR A 95 -7.67 -5.42 -10.92
N ARG A 96 -7.49 -4.20 -11.44
CA ARG A 96 -6.17 -3.54 -11.48
C ARG A 96 -5.74 -3.00 -10.12
N ILE A 97 -6.67 -2.93 -9.16
CA ILE A 97 -6.47 -2.34 -7.84
C ILE A 97 -6.29 -3.46 -6.83
N SER A 98 -5.09 -3.54 -6.24
CA SER A 98 -4.79 -4.58 -5.28
C SER A 98 -5.45 -4.30 -3.92
N ARG A 99 -5.86 -5.37 -3.23
CA ARG A 99 -6.65 -5.30 -1.98
C ARG A 99 -5.82 -4.99 -0.73
N ASP A 100 -4.51 -5.15 -0.76
CA ASP A 100 -3.61 -4.87 0.36
C ASP A 100 -3.68 -3.41 0.82
N HIS A 101 -3.39 -3.13 2.10
CA HIS A 101 -3.34 -1.75 2.64
C HIS A 101 -4.62 -0.91 2.47
N THR A 102 -5.78 -1.55 2.28
CA THR A 102 -7.06 -0.84 2.07
C THR A 102 -7.96 -0.77 3.30
N PHE A 103 -7.61 -1.45 4.41
CA PHE A 103 -8.35 -1.32 5.66
C PHE A 103 -7.95 -0.04 6.39
N VAL A 104 -8.94 0.60 7.00
CA VAL A 104 -8.75 1.79 7.85
C VAL A 104 -9.34 1.51 9.21
N TYR A 105 -8.54 1.78 10.25
CA TYR A 105 -8.93 1.66 11.64
C TYR A 105 -9.06 3.07 12.22
N PRO A 106 -10.24 3.47 12.74
CA PRO A 106 -10.45 4.84 13.23
C PRO A 106 -9.49 5.27 14.34
N ASP A 107 -9.01 4.32 15.13
CA ASP A 107 -8.08 4.45 16.25
C ASP A 107 -6.60 4.27 15.87
N ALA A 108 -6.32 3.90 14.62
CA ALA A 108 -4.97 3.69 14.13
C ALA A 108 -4.84 4.19 12.68
N ARG A 109 -4.75 5.51 12.54
CA ARG A 109 -4.66 6.22 11.27
C ARG A 109 -3.20 6.39 10.81
N GLY A 110 -3.02 6.50 9.50
CA GLY A 110 -1.71 6.71 8.88
C GLY A 110 -0.80 5.47 8.89
N PHE A 111 0.29 5.53 8.14
CA PHE A 111 1.34 4.53 8.17
C PHE A 111 2.37 4.81 9.27
N SER A 112 2.87 3.74 9.86
CA SER A 112 3.83 3.74 10.97
C SER A 112 4.76 2.52 10.89
N GLY A 113 5.62 2.35 11.89
CA GLY A 113 6.62 1.28 11.93
C GLY A 113 8.00 1.73 11.44
N LYS A 114 8.90 0.78 11.23
CA LYS A 114 10.32 1.08 10.95
C LYS A 114 10.60 1.38 9.47
N CYS A 115 9.95 0.68 8.55
CA CYS A 115 10.32 0.72 7.12
C CYS A 115 9.73 1.94 6.40
N LEU A 116 8.39 2.07 6.36
CA LEU A 116 7.73 3.10 5.55
C LEU A 116 8.18 4.53 5.90
N PRO A 117 8.14 4.99 7.17
CA PRO A 117 8.55 6.37 7.49
C PRO A 117 10.03 6.61 7.19
N LYS A 118 10.90 5.67 7.56
CA LYS A 118 12.34 5.78 7.34
C LYS A 118 12.68 5.90 5.87
N ASP A 119 12.18 4.99 5.04
CA ASP A 119 12.55 4.91 3.64
C ASP A 119 11.93 6.06 2.82
N CYS A 120 10.69 6.47 3.12
CA CYS A 120 10.07 7.63 2.47
C CYS A 120 10.82 8.94 2.78
N ASN A 121 11.20 9.15 4.05
CA ASN A 121 11.99 10.33 4.41
C ASN A 121 13.40 10.29 3.78
N ALA A 122 14.04 9.12 3.74
CA ALA A 122 15.37 8.96 3.17
C ALA A 122 15.40 9.29 1.67
N ILE A 123 14.43 8.78 0.88
CA ILE A 123 14.40 9.07 -0.56
C ILE A 123 14.08 10.54 -0.85
N VAL A 124 13.19 11.17 -0.07
CA VAL A 124 12.90 12.60 -0.19
C VAL A 124 14.17 13.43 0.02
N LYS A 125 14.89 13.17 1.11
CA LYS A 125 16.14 13.87 1.43
C LYS A 125 17.22 13.64 0.36
N SER A 126 17.34 12.42 -0.15
CA SER A 126 18.28 12.07 -1.22
C SER A 126 17.99 12.84 -2.51
N CYS A 127 16.71 13.00 -2.87
CA CYS A 127 16.29 13.81 -4.01
C CYS A 127 16.63 15.30 -3.83
N GLU A 128 16.35 15.88 -2.66
CA GLU A 128 16.62 17.29 -2.37
C GLU A 128 18.12 17.60 -2.45
N GLN A 129 18.97 16.68 -1.97
CA GLN A 129 20.43 16.78 -2.11
C GLN A 129 20.92 16.76 -3.56
N ARG A 130 20.10 16.24 -4.49
CA ARG A 130 20.37 16.17 -5.93
C ARG A 130 19.64 17.27 -6.71
N GLY A 131 19.05 18.26 -6.02
CA GLY A 131 18.36 19.38 -6.66
C GLY A 131 16.97 19.03 -7.22
N TYR A 132 16.38 17.91 -6.82
CA TYR A 132 15.02 17.53 -7.20
C TYR A 132 14.10 17.53 -5.97
N GLU A 133 12.95 18.19 -6.07
CA GLU A 133 11.96 18.22 -5.00
C GLU A 133 10.78 17.28 -5.30
N PRO A 134 10.65 16.15 -4.59
CA PRO A 134 9.54 15.21 -4.78
C PRO A 134 8.27 15.69 -4.06
N LYS A 135 7.60 16.70 -4.63
CA LYS A 135 6.41 17.36 -4.05
C LYS A 135 5.32 16.39 -3.59
N PHE A 136 5.06 15.35 -4.38
CA PHE A 136 4.05 14.34 -4.07
C PHE A 136 4.36 13.55 -2.79
N LEU A 137 5.60 13.06 -2.64
CA LEU A 137 6.00 12.32 -1.46
C LEU A 137 6.03 13.22 -0.21
N LYS A 138 6.40 14.49 -0.36
CA LYS A 138 6.34 15.48 0.73
C LYS A 138 4.89 15.69 1.20
N ALA A 139 3.94 15.81 0.27
CA ALA A 139 2.53 15.91 0.62
C ALA A 139 2.03 14.64 1.32
N CYS A 140 2.40 13.46 0.82
CA CYS A 140 2.05 12.18 1.45
C CYS A 140 2.57 12.07 2.90
N LEU A 141 3.80 12.51 3.17
CA LEU A 141 4.38 12.55 4.51
C LEU A 141 3.65 13.55 5.41
N ALA A 142 3.36 14.76 4.93
CA ALA A 142 2.67 15.78 5.69
C ALA A 142 1.24 15.37 6.09
N VAL A 143 0.49 14.74 5.17
CA VAL A 143 -0.84 14.18 5.48
C VAL A 143 -0.72 13.03 6.48
N ASN A 144 0.31 12.19 6.36
CA ASN A 144 0.54 11.12 7.32
C ASN A 144 0.80 11.65 8.75
N GLU A 145 1.54 12.75 8.89
CA GLU A 145 1.75 13.41 10.19
C GLU A 145 0.44 13.87 10.83
N GLN A 146 -0.49 14.40 10.02
CA GLN A 146 -1.83 14.78 10.49
C GLN A 146 -2.59 13.57 11.01
N PHE A 147 -2.57 12.45 10.28
CA PHE A 147 -3.19 11.20 10.72
C PHE A 147 -2.56 10.65 12.01
N LEU A 148 -1.24 10.69 12.14
CA LEU A 148 -0.55 10.25 13.35
C LEU A 148 -0.91 11.13 14.57
N ALA A 149 -1.10 12.43 14.38
CA ALA A 149 -1.54 13.33 15.44
C ALA A 149 -2.95 12.99 15.96
N LEU A 150 -3.88 12.61 15.09
CA LEU A 150 -5.22 12.18 15.50
C LEU A 150 -5.20 10.99 16.47
N ASN A 151 -4.23 10.09 16.30
CA ASN A 151 -4.07 8.93 17.18
C ASN A 151 -3.62 9.34 18.60
N ALA A 152 -2.85 10.42 18.74
CA ALA A 152 -2.32 10.89 20.02
C ALA A 152 -3.39 11.62 20.86
N ASP A 153 -4.36 12.26 20.20
CA ASP A 153 -5.40 13.05 20.86
C ASP A 153 -6.60 12.23 21.35
N GLY A 154 -6.69 10.94 20.99
CA GLY A 154 -7.82 10.06 21.35
C GLY A 154 -9.19 10.54 20.84
N LYS A 155 -9.23 11.57 20.00
CA LYS A 155 -10.46 12.16 19.47
C LYS A 155 -10.76 11.53 18.11
N PRO A 156 -11.90 10.86 17.94
CA PRO A 156 -12.36 10.51 16.60
C PRO A 156 -12.52 11.81 15.79
N THR A 157 -12.07 11.81 14.54
CA THR A 157 -12.15 12.96 13.63
C THR A 157 -13.59 13.48 13.58
N ALA A 158 -13.88 14.57 14.29
CA ALA A 158 -15.20 15.17 14.32
C ALA A 158 -15.33 16.13 13.14
N ILE A 159 -15.93 15.66 12.04
CA ILE A 159 -16.61 16.57 11.12
C ILE A 159 -18.00 16.78 11.74
N ALA A 160 -18.36 18.04 11.97
CA ALA A 160 -19.61 18.41 12.63
C ALA A 160 -20.81 17.75 11.93
N ALA A 161 -21.71 17.16 12.72
CA ALA A 161 -22.90 16.44 12.25
C ALA A 161 -23.93 17.29 11.47
N GLY A 162 -23.59 18.54 11.13
CA GLY A 162 -24.48 19.52 10.50
C GLY A 162 -24.49 19.52 8.98
N ASP A 163 -23.47 18.96 8.31
CA ASP A 163 -23.32 19.06 6.84
C ASP A 163 -23.53 17.73 6.11
N VAL A 164 -24.11 16.73 6.77
CA VAL A 164 -24.46 15.46 6.12
C VAL A 164 -25.64 15.73 5.17
N ILE A 165 -25.30 16.00 3.91
CA ILE A 165 -26.25 15.94 2.79
C ILE A 165 -26.90 14.55 2.88
N ALA A 166 -28.23 14.50 2.99
CA ALA A 166 -28.97 13.25 3.11
C ALA A 166 -28.53 12.28 2.00
N GLY A 167 -27.75 11.26 2.40
CA GLY A 167 -27.24 10.27 1.47
C GLY A 167 -28.40 9.54 0.77
N PRO A 168 -28.22 9.11 -0.49
CA PRO A 168 -29.21 8.27 -1.14
C PRO A 168 -29.48 7.02 -0.29
N ARG A 169 -30.71 6.48 -0.37
CA ARG A 169 -31.15 5.30 0.39
C ARG A 169 -30.07 4.21 0.38
N SER A 170 -29.90 3.57 1.53
CA SER A 170 -29.06 2.40 1.73
C SER A 170 -29.20 1.42 0.56
N ILE A 171 -28.12 1.21 -0.18
CA ILE A 171 -28.03 0.19 -1.22
C ILE A 171 -28.07 -1.15 -0.49
N GLU A 172 -29.13 -1.94 -0.69
CA GLU A 172 -29.23 -3.27 -0.12
C GLU A 172 -28.33 -4.23 -0.90
N GLN A 173 -27.92 -5.33 -0.28
CA GLN A 173 -27.02 -6.32 -0.91
C GLN A 173 -27.59 -6.94 -2.20
N LYS A 174 -28.90 -6.83 -2.40
CA LYS A 174 -29.63 -7.21 -3.62
C LYS A 174 -29.42 -6.24 -4.80
N ASP A 175 -28.99 -5.00 -4.52
CA ASP A 175 -28.80 -3.93 -5.50
C ASP A 175 -27.37 -3.94 -6.09
N ILE A 176 -26.47 -4.75 -5.52
CA ILE A 176 -25.10 -4.96 -6.02
C ILE A 176 -25.15 -6.04 -7.11
N VAL A 177 -25.10 -5.62 -8.37
CA VAL A 177 -24.97 -6.53 -9.52
C VAL A 177 -23.59 -7.19 -9.47
N GLN A 178 -23.54 -8.48 -9.15
CA GLN A 178 -22.33 -9.29 -9.26
C GLN A 178 -21.95 -9.40 -10.74
N PRO A 179 -20.70 -9.10 -11.16
CA PRO A 179 -20.28 -9.37 -12.52
C PRO A 179 -20.29 -10.88 -12.77
N GLU A 180 -20.97 -11.32 -13.83
CA GLU A 180 -20.97 -12.72 -14.26
C GLU A 180 -19.53 -13.17 -14.51
N ARG A 181 -19.10 -14.23 -13.82
CA ARG A 181 -17.80 -14.88 -14.09
C ARG A 181 -17.89 -15.60 -15.43
N THR A 182 -17.54 -14.93 -16.51
CA THR A 182 -17.24 -15.62 -17.77
C THR A 182 -15.92 -16.37 -17.61
N HIS A 183 -16.00 -17.66 -17.27
CA HIS A 183 -14.88 -18.59 -17.36
C HIS A 183 -14.53 -18.83 -18.84
N ALA A 184 -13.70 -17.96 -19.41
CA ALA A 184 -12.99 -18.29 -20.64
C ALA A 184 -11.71 -19.05 -20.27
N ALA A 185 -11.77 -20.39 -20.34
CA ALA A 185 -10.57 -21.22 -20.33
C ALA A 185 -9.74 -20.92 -21.58
N PRO A 186 -8.41 -20.72 -21.49
CA PRO A 186 -7.59 -20.61 -22.68
C PRO A 186 -7.54 -21.98 -23.38
N SER A 187 -7.99 -22.02 -24.64
CA SER A 187 -7.87 -23.19 -25.51
C SER A 187 -6.44 -23.34 -26.02
N ARG A 188 -5.83 -24.48 -25.67
CA ARG A 188 -4.65 -25.18 -26.25
C ARG A 188 -3.38 -24.37 -26.53
#